data_AF-A0A9P5Q8J0-F1
#
_entry.id   AF-A0A9P5Q8J0-F1
#
_cell.length_a   1.000
_cell.length_b   1.000
_cell.length_c   1.000
_cell.angle_alpha   90.00
_cell.angle_beta   90.00
_cell.angle_gamma   90.00
#
_symmetry.space_group_name_H-M   'P 1'
#
loop_
_entity.id
_entity.type
_entity.pdbx_description
1 polymer ?
#
loop_
_entity_poly.entity_id
_entity_poly.type
_entity_poly.pdbx_seq_one_letter_code
_entity_poly.pdbx_strand_id
1 'polypeptide(L)'
;MDIPDTASIQALLEQLKNSNAWQDVVASSNQSTVDTQANQNIDSQSSSATPSVSVAALLSQLQAEPDPSPPASNPTNHVSESSSLPLHFASQVQSGDSRHLTFQQALPVIASLSTNPRFNETLKSIKDEQNALELQLWEERKAILDKYKGKIHTAKTKATMIGSGMSKHEANMLSDAFDKELKRFDAERVLPAWDGLILQQQEALSKMGVPTMFPTALSSDREKQQKIIQILDGLTSS
;
A
#
# COMPACT_ATOMS: atom_id res chain seq x y z
N MET A 1 26.51 -10.25 -16.16
CA MET A 1 25.16 -9.88 -15.71
C MET A 1 24.23 -10.86 -16.38
N ASP A 2 23.92 -11.94 -15.66
CA ASP A 2 23.07 -13.00 -16.15
C ASP A 2 21.61 -12.58 -15.96
N ILE A 3 20.89 -12.51 -17.08
CA ILE A 3 19.46 -12.14 -17.11
C ILE A 3 18.69 -13.34 -16.53
N PRO A 4 17.82 -13.15 -15.53
CA PRO A 4 16.99 -14.25 -15.03
C PRO A 4 16.06 -14.74 -16.13
N ASP A 5 16.12 -16.04 -16.40
CA ASP A 5 15.46 -16.70 -17.51
C ASP A 5 13.93 -16.66 -17.33
N THR A 6 13.20 -16.07 -18.28
CA THR A 6 11.74 -15.87 -18.22
C THR A 6 10.94 -17.17 -17.99
N ALA A 7 11.52 -18.31 -18.40
CA ALA A 7 10.96 -19.64 -18.15
C ALA A 7 10.93 -20.01 -16.66
N SER A 8 11.90 -19.55 -15.87
CA SER A 8 11.95 -19.82 -14.42
C SER A 8 10.84 -19.08 -13.66
N ILE A 9 10.46 -17.89 -14.13
CA ILE A 9 9.40 -17.07 -13.54
C ILE A 9 8.03 -17.67 -13.83
N GLN A 10 7.81 -18.18 -15.06
CA GLN A 10 6.59 -18.91 -15.39
C GLN A 10 6.44 -20.19 -14.55
N ALA A 11 7.54 -20.94 -14.37
CA ALA A 11 7.54 -22.12 -13.51
C ALA A 11 7.20 -21.77 -12.04
N LEU A 12 7.69 -20.63 -11.53
CA LEU A 12 7.38 -20.20 -10.16
C LEU A 12 5.92 -19.79 -9.99
N LEU A 13 5.34 -19.07 -10.97
CA LEU A 13 3.92 -18.70 -10.95
C LEU A 13 3.01 -19.92 -11.09
N GLU A 14 3.40 -20.89 -11.90
CA GLU A 14 2.66 -22.14 -12.05
C GLU A 14 2.75 -23.02 -10.78
N GLN A 15 3.92 -23.02 -10.12
CA GLN A 15 4.12 -23.68 -8.82
C GLN A 15 3.31 -23.00 -7.70
N LEU A 16 3.21 -21.67 -7.70
CA LEU A 16 2.35 -20.93 -6.78
C LEU A 16 0.87 -21.24 -7.01
N LYS A 17 0.45 -21.35 -8.27
CA LYS A 17 -0.93 -21.66 -8.65
C LYS A 17 -1.34 -23.09 -8.28
N ASN A 18 -0.39 -24.03 -8.28
CA ASN A 18 -0.61 -25.43 -7.92
C ASN A 18 -0.35 -25.73 -6.43
N SER A 19 0.04 -24.74 -5.63
CA SER A 19 0.30 -24.93 -4.19
C SER A 19 -1.00 -24.94 -3.39
N ASN A 20 -1.28 -26.06 -2.72
CA ASN A 20 -2.44 -26.25 -1.84
C ASN A 20 -2.50 -25.24 -0.68
N ALA A 21 -1.39 -24.58 -0.33
CA ALA A 21 -1.35 -23.55 0.71
C ALA A 21 -2.24 -22.34 0.40
N TRP A 22 -2.46 -22.02 -0.88
CA TRP A 22 -3.40 -20.97 -1.27
C TRP A 22 -4.85 -21.48 -1.31
N GLN A 23 -5.07 -22.75 -1.66
CA GLN A 23 -6.42 -23.33 -1.64
C GLN A 23 -6.96 -23.50 -0.22
N ASP A 24 -6.14 -23.88 0.76
CA ASP A 24 -6.55 -23.97 2.16
C ASP A 24 -6.97 -22.61 2.73
N VAL A 25 -6.32 -21.52 2.31
CA VAL A 25 -6.68 -20.15 2.73
C VAL A 25 -8.01 -19.70 2.11
N VAL A 26 -8.31 -20.13 0.88
CA VAL A 26 -9.57 -19.80 0.20
C VAL A 26 -10.72 -20.70 0.69
N ALA A 27 -10.45 -21.98 0.98
CA ALA A 27 -11.45 -22.95 1.45
C ALA A 27 -11.80 -22.78 2.94
N SER A 28 -10.84 -22.38 3.78
CA SER A 28 -11.06 -22.16 5.22
C SER A 28 -11.92 -20.93 5.52
N SER A 29 -12.26 -20.10 4.52
CA SER A 29 -13.18 -18.97 4.67
C SER A 29 -14.66 -19.38 4.81
N ASN A 30 -15.01 -20.68 4.76
CA ASN A 30 -16.39 -21.18 4.81
C ASN A 30 -16.74 -22.06 6.04
N GLN A 31 -15.82 -22.29 6.97
CA GLN A 31 -16.10 -23.06 8.19
C GLN A 31 -15.46 -22.42 9.41
N SER A 32 -16.28 -21.79 10.27
CA SER A 32 -16.34 -22.07 11.72
C SER A 32 -17.08 -20.94 12.46
N THR A 33 -18.33 -21.20 12.80
CA THR A 33 -18.98 -20.69 14.01
C THR A 33 -19.22 -21.88 14.92
N VAL A 34 -18.97 -21.70 16.24
CA VAL A 34 -19.60 -22.34 17.42
C VAL A 34 -18.58 -22.78 18.52
N ASP A 35 -18.76 -22.16 19.71
CA ASP A 35 -18.48 -22.63 21.09
C ASP A 35 -17.03 -22.84 21.61
N THR A 36 -16.64 -22.70 22.89
CA THR A 36 -17.27 -22.28 24.17
C THR A 36 -16.18 -22.20 25.28
N GLN A 37 -16.39 -21.33 26.28
CA GLN A 37 -15.96 -21.27 27.71
C GLN A 37 -14.55 -21.63 28.25
N ALA A 38 -14.03 -20.64 29.00
CA ALA A 38 -13.55 -20.66 30.40
C ALA A 38 -12.65 -21.81 30.93
N ASN A 39 -11.46 -21.44 31.41
CA ASN A 39 -10.95 -21.92 32.72
C ASN A 39 -9.85 -21.02 33.31
N GLN A 40 -9.94 -20.77 34.62
CA GLN A 40 -8.93 -20.12 35.47
C GLN A 40 -7.88 -21.15 35.90
N ASN A 41 -6.59 -20.79 36.08
CA ASN A 41 -5.83 -21.02 37.33
C ASN A 41 -4.35 -20.51 37.28
N ILE A 42 -3.76 -20.50 38.47
CA ILE A 42 -2.65 -19.74 39.06
C ILE A 42 -1.20 -20.26 38.80
N ASP A 43 -0.25 -19.31 38.91
CA ASP A 43 1.18 -19.36 39.34
C ASP A 43 2.39 -19.51 38.38
N SER A 44 3.27 -18.51 38.53
CA SER A 44 4.75 -18.48 38.52
C SER A 44 5.58 -19.27 37.48
N GLN A 45 6.19 -18.57 36.51
CA GLN A 45 7.65 -18.52 36.33
C GLN A 45 8.11 -17.60 35.18
N SER A 46 9.27 -17.00 35.40
CA SER A 46 10.00 -16.06 34.56
C SER A 46 10.32 -16.59 33.15
N SER A 47 9.89 -15.88 32.11
CA SER A 47 10.55 -15.74 30.79
C SER A 47 9.90 -14.59 30.04
N SER A 48 10.60 -13.46 29.85
CA SER A 48 10.09 -12.31 29.10
C SER A 48 10.11 -12.59 27.60
N ALA A 49 9.08 -13.27 27.11
CA ALA A 49 8.73 -13.33 25.69
C ALA A 49 7.77 -12.18 25.38
N THR A 50 8.16 -11.30 24.47
CA THR A 50 7.30 -10.24 23.94
C THR A 50 6.15 -10.88 23.15
N PRO A 51 4.89 -10.52 23.41
CA PRO A 51 3.77 -10.99 22.60
C PRO A 51 3.89 -10.40 21.19
N SER A 52 4.22 -11.24 20.21
CA SER A 52 4.06 -10.90 18.80
C SER A 52 2.55 -10.85 18.52
N VAL A 53 2.02 -9.64 18.45
CA VAL A 53 0.65 -9.41 17.97
C VAL A 53 0.60 -9.88 16.52
N SER A 54 0.06 -11.08 16.32
CA SER A 54 -0.07 -11.69 15.00
C SER A 54 -1.07 -10.90 14.18
N VAL A 55 -0.64 -10.45 13.01
CA VAL A 55 -1.42 -9.68 12.02
C VAL A 55 -2.75 -10.39 11.66
N ALA A 56 -2.81 -11.72 11.83
CA ALA A 56 -4.03 -12.51 11.63
C ALA A 56 -5.19 -12.14 12.58
N ALA A 57 -4.90 -11.71 13.80
CA ALA A 57 -5.92 -11.31 14.78
C ALA A 57 -6.58 -9.96 14.43
N LEU A 58 -5.82 -9.04 13.80
CA LEU A 58 -6.33 -7.74 13.36
C LEU A 58 -7.20 -7.86 12.10
N LEU A 59 -6.86 -8.77 11.18
CA LEU A 59 -7.67 -9.04 9.98
C LEU A 59 -9.02 -9.71 10.30
N SER A 60 -9.09 -10.53 11.36
CA SER A 60 -10.35 -11.13 11.81
C SER A 60 -11.35 -10.11 12.38
N GLN A 61 -10.89 -8.91 12.76
CA GLN A 61 -11.74 -7.91 13.41
C GLN A 61 -12.35 -6.90 12.41
N LEU A 62 -11.92 -6.91 11.14
CA LEU A 62 -12.46 -6.02 10.09
C LEU A 62 -13.61 -6.62 9.24
N GLN A 63 -13.95 -7.90 9.41
CA GLN A 63 -14.98 -8.58 8.59
C GLN A 63 -16.35 -8.73 9.26
N ALA A 64 -16.55 -8.18 10.47
CA ALA A 64 -17.84 -8.21 11.14
C ALA A 64 -18.68 -6.97 10.80
N GLU A 65 -19.35 -6.98 9.64
CA GLU A 65 -20.51 -6.12 9.37
C GLU A 65 -21.83 -6.87 9.67
N PRO A 66 -22.90 -6.14 10.07
CA PRO A 66 -24.16 -6.71 10.52
C PRO A 66 -25.07 -7.18 9.37
N ASP A 67 -25.68 -8.32 9.63
CA ASP A 67 -26.60 -9.14 8.83
C ASP A 67 -27.95 -8.45 8.52
N PRO A 68 -28.36 -8.31 7.24
CA PRO A 68 -29.75 -8.12 6.86
C PRO A 68 -30.40 -9.45 6.40
N SER A 69 -31.51 -9.79 7.05
CA SER A 69 -32.28 -11.03 6.93
C SER A 69 -32.81 -11.35 5.52
N PRO A 70 -33.03 -12.64 5.15
CA PRO A 70 -33.51 -13.07 3.83
C PRO A 70 -35.02 -13.48 3.85
N PRO A 71 -35.59 -14.22 2.87
CA PRO A 71 -36.50 -13.68 1.85
C PRO A 71 -37.90 -14.32 1.83
N ALA A 72 -38.88 -13.63 1.25
CA ALA A 72 -40.20 -14.22 0.93
C ALA A 72 -40.23 -14.76 -0.51
N SER A 73 -40.74 -15.98 -0.61
CA SER A 73 -40.78 -16.90 -1.75
C SER A 73 -41.72 -16.48 -2.87
N ASN A 74 -41.46 -16.90 -4.11
CA ASN A 74 -42.50 -17.36 -5.04
C ASN A 74 -41.90 -18.19 -6.20
N PRO A 75 -42.45 -19.39 -6.50
CA PRO A 75 -42.11 -20.17 -7.69
C PRO A 75 -43.17 -20.00 -8.77
N THR A 76 -42.80 -19.80 -10.03
CA THR A 76 -43.66 -20.25 -11.15
C THR A 76 -42.82 -20.55 -12.40
N ASN A 77 -42.89 -21.82 -12.78
CA ASN A 77 -42.44 -22.40 -14.04
C ASN A 77 -42.94 -21.63 -15.26
N HIS A 78 -42.08 -21.47 -16.27
CA HIS A 78 -42.54 -21.69 -17.64
C HIS A 78 -41.41 -22.25 -18.50
N VAL A 79 -41.59 -23.51 -18.90
CA VAL A 79 -40.89 -24.18 -19.98
C VAL A 79 -41.31 -23.52 -21.29
N SER A 80 -40.34 -23.11 -22.11
CA SER A 80 -40.51 -23.04 -23.56
C SER A 80 -39.16 -23.19 -24.23
N GLU A 81 -39.07 -24.32 -24.91
CA GLU A 81 -37.98 -24.86 -25.70
C GLU A 81 -38.20 -24.40 -27.15
N SER A 82 -37.21 -23.73 -27.74
CA SER A 82 -37.12 -23.58 -29.20
C SER A 82 -35.74 -23.09 -29.64
N SER A 83 -34.95 -24.05 -30.11
CA SER A 83 -34.13 -24.09 -31.34
C SER A 83 -33.26 -22.91 -31.81
N SER A 84 -32.01 -23.30 -32.10
CA SER A 84 -31.14 -22.94 -33.25
C SER A 84 -30.01 -21.88 -33.09
N LEU A 85 -28.78 -22.43 -33.07
CA LEU A 85 -27.44 -22.05 -33.61
C LEU A 85 -27.28 -20.76 -34.47
N PRO A 86 -26.06 -20.25 -34.78
CA PRO A 86 -24.71 -20.42 -34.20
C PRO A 86 -23.95 -19.09 -33.94
N LEU A 87 -22.81 -19.20 -33.26
CA LEU A 87 -21.60 -18.35 -33.33
C LEU A 87 -21.77 -16.89 -33.79
N HIS A 88 -21.65 -15.96 -32.85
CA HIS A 88 -20.69 -14.85 -32.90
C HIS A 88 -20.73 -14.16 -31.53
N PHE A 89 -19.97 -14.69 -30.56
CA PHE A 89 -19.50 -13.89 -29.43
C PHE A 89 -18.50 -12.87 -29.98
N ALA A 90 -19.03 -11.87 -30.69
CA ALA A 90 -18.31 -10.62 -30.85
C ALA A 90 -18.21 -10.07 -29.43
N SER A 91 -17.07 -10.32 -28.79
CA SER A 91 -16.64 -9.65 -27.57
C SER A 91 -16.66 -8.16 -27.87
N GLN A 92 -17.83 -7.54 -27.67
CA GLN A 92 -17.91 -6.10 -27.53
C GLN A 92 -16.97 -5.80 -26.39
N VAL A 93 -15.80 -5.29 -26.76
CA VAL A 93 -14.86 -4.63 -25.88
C VAL A 93 -15.61 -3.40 -25.38
N GLN A 94 -16.53 -3.61 -24.44
CA GLN A 94 -17.02 -2.55 -23.62
C GLN A 94 -15.75 -1.99 -23.02
N SER A 95 -15.43 -0.74 -23.36
CA SER A 95 -14.50 0.08 -22.60
C SER A 95 -15.16 0.33 -21.24
N GLY A 96 -15.35 -0.77 -20.50
CA GLY A 96 -15.91 -0.79 -19.18
C GLY A 96 -15.04 0.09 -18.34
N ASP A 97 -15.68 0.94 -17.55
CA ASP A 97 -15.01 1.90 -16.71
C ASP A 97 -13.97 1.18 -15.83
N SER A 98 -12.68 1.27 -16.21
CA SER A 98 -11.56 0.58 -15.58
C SER A 98 -11.42 0.88 -14.09
N ARG A 99 -12.14 1.91 -13.60
CA ARG A 99 -12.22 2.31 -12.20
C ARG A 99 -12.89 1.27 -11.30
N HIS A 100 -13.82 0.48 -11.84
CA HIS A 100 -14.64 -0.45 -11.05
C HIS A 100 -14.18 -1.90 -11.12
N LEU A 101 -13.02 -2.16 -11.73
CA LEU A 101 -12.46 -3.51 -11.78
C LEU A 101 -12.07 -3.96 -10.36
N THR A 102 -12.47 -5.18 -10.02
CA THR A 102 -11.98 -5.83 -8.81
C THR A 102 -10.48 -6.11 -8.93
N PHE A 103 -9.80 -6.29 -7.80
CA PHE A 103 -8.37 -6.60 -7.81
C PHE A 103 -8.04 -7.83 -8.68
N GLN A 104 -8.84 -8.89 -8.59
CA GLN A 104 -8.65 -10.11 -9.40
C GLN A 104 -8.83 -9.85 -10.91
N GLN A 105 -9.79 -9.00 -11.29
CA GLN A 105 -10.01 -8.61 -12.68
C GLN A 105 -8.93 -7.67 -13.21
N ALA A 106 -8.25 -6.91 -12.34
CA ALA A 106 -7.17 -6.01 -12.72
C ALA A 106 -5.86 -6.75 -13.06
N LEU A 107 -5.60 -7.94 -12.48
CA LEU A 107 -4.33 -8.66 -12.68
C LEU A 107 -4.05 -9.03 -14.15
N PRO A 108 -4.99 -9.62 -14.91
CA PRO A 108 -4.75 -9.92 -16.33
C PRO A 108 -4.49 -8.65 -17.15
N VAL A 109 -5.17 -7.54 -16.80
CA VAL A 109 -4.96 -6.25 -17.46
C VAL A 109 -3.55 -5.74 -17.21
N ILE A 110 -3.08 -5.77 -15.95
CA ILE A 110 -1.72 -5.36 -15.59
C ILE A 110 -0.67 -6.24 -16.26
N ALA A 111 -0.87 -7.55 -16.27
CA ALA A 111 0.03 -8.49 -16.96
C ALA A 111 0.10 -8.21 -18.47
N SER A 112 -1.00 -7.78 -19.08
CA SER A 112 -0.97 -7.34 -20.49
C SER A 112 -0.21 -6.01 -20.66
N LEU A 113 -0.39 -5.06 -19.75
CA LEU A 113 0.31 -3.76 -19.78
C LEU A 113 1.81 -3.90 -19.58
N SER A 114 2.27 -4.85 -18.74
CA SER A 114 3.70 -5.07 -18.48
C SER A 114 4.48 -5.54 -19.71
N THR A 115 3.80 -6.10 -20.71
CA THR A 115 4.43 -6.45 -22.00
C THR A 115 4.73 -5.24 -22.88
N ASN A 116 4.13 -4.07 -22.57
CA ASN A 116 4.30 -2.86 -23.34
C ASN A 116 5.55 -2.08 -22.88
N PRO A 117 6.54 -1.83 -23.75
CA PRO A 117 7.77 -1.12 -23.36
C PRO A 117 7.50 0.32 -22.90
N ARG A 118 6.53 1.02 -23.51
CA ARG A 118 6.17 2.40 -23.13
C ARG A 118 5.62 2.47 -21.70
N PHE A 119 4.91 1.43 -21.27
CA PHE A 119 4.40 1.33 -19.90
C PHE A 119 5.55 1.20 -18.90
N ASN A 120 6.52 0.34 -19.19
CA ASN A 120 7.70 0.16 -18.33
C ASN A 120 8.56 1.43 -18.27
N GLU A 121 8.75 2.14 -19.39
CA GLU A 121 9.41 3.45 -19.40
C GLU A 121 8.68 4.48 -18.51
N THR A 122 7.34 4.50 -18.57
CA THR A 122 6.53 5.40 -17.74
C THR A 122 6.65 5.06 -16.25
N LEU A 123 6.61 3.76 -15.89
CA LEU A 123 6.83 3.31 -14.52
C LEU A 123 8.21 3.68 -14.01
N LYS A 124 9.24 3.53 -14.84
CA LYS A 124 10.60 3.95 -14.50
C LYS A 124 10.68 5.46 -14.27
N SER A 125 10.08 6.27 -15.14
CA SER A 125 10.00 7.73 -14.96
C SER A 125 9.33 8.10 -13.64
N ILE A 126 8.19 7.46 -13.31
CA ILE A 126 7.48 7.66 -12.04
C ILE A 126 8.39 7.35 -10.84
N LYS A 127 9.18 6.27 -10.92
CA LYS A 127 10.12 5.89 -9.85
C LYS A 127 11.28 6.87 -9.73
N ASP A 128 11.83 7.32 -10.86
CA ASP A 128 12.89 8.32 -10.88
C ASP A 128 12.41 9.66 -10.31
N GLU A 129 11.18 10.08 -10.64
CA GLU A 129 10.52 11.26 -10.05
C GLU A 129 10.33 11.12 -8.53
N GLN A 130 9.90 9.94 -8.05
CA GLN A 130 9.80 9.65 -6.63
C GLN A 130 11.17 9.77 -5.94
N ASN A 131 12.18 9.09 -6.47
CA ASN A 131 13.54 9.10 -5.91
C ASN A 131 14.12 10.52 -5.87
N ALA A 132 13.89 11.31 -6.93
CA ALA A 132 14.32 12.70 -7.00
C ALA A 132 13.66 13.57 -5.91
N LEU A 133 12.34 13.41 -5.70
CA LEU A 133 11.63 14.12 -4.64
C LEU A 133 12.12 13.70 -3.25
N GLU A 134 12.30 12.40 -3.01
CA GLU A 134 12.82 11.88 -1.74
C GLU A 134 14.19 12.46 -1.41
N LEU A 135 15.10 12.45 -2.39
CA LEU A 135 16.43 13.01 -2.23
C LEU A 135 16.36 14.50 -1.92
N GLN A 136 15.54 15.27 -2.65
CA GLN A 136 15.37 16.70 -2.41
C GLN A 136 14.83 16.99 -1.00
N LEU A 137 13.77 16.31 -0.58
CA LEU A 137 13.18 16.50 0.75
C LEU A 137 14.15 16.08 1.87
N TRP A 138 14.96 15.05 1.63
CA TRP A 138 16.00 14.63 2.56
C TRP A 138 17.11 15.68 2.69
N GLU A 139 17.58 16.26 1.57
CA GLU A 139 18.56 17.35 1.58
C GLU A 139 18.04 18.60 2.30
N GLU A 140 16.80 19.00 2.03
CA GLU A 140 16.15 20.13 2.70
C GLU A 140 16.03 19.88 4.21
N ARG A 141 15.62 18.67 4.63
CA ARG A 141 15.57 18.28 6.06
C ARG A 141 16.96 18.28 6.71
N LYS A 142 17.98 17.79 6.01
CA LYS A 142 19.37 17.78 6.47
C LYS A 142 19.89 19.21 6.66
N ALA A 143 19.53 20.14 5.78
CA ALA A 143 19.90 21.54 5.90
C ALA A 143 19.33 22.19 7.17
N ILE A 144 18.09 21.86 7.57
CA ILE A 144 17.51 22.32 8.85
C ILE A 144 18.36 21.81 10.02
N LEU A 145 18.71 20.52 10.00
CA LEU A 145 19.53 19.91 11.05
C LEU A 145 20.92 20.54 11.15
N ASP A 146 21.60 20.75 10.02
CA ASP A 146 22.93 21.38 10.00
C ASP A 146 22.87 22.85 10.46
N LYS A 147 21.81 23.58 10.11
CA LYS A 147 21.54 24.93 10.60
C LYS A 147 21.47 24.97 12.14
N TYR A 148 20.73 24.06 12.78
CA TYR A 148 20.62 24.06 14.24
C TYR A 148 21.88 23.52 14.93
N LYS A 149 22.58 22.56 14.33
CA LYS A 149 23.92 22.17 14.80
C LYS A 149 24.87 23.37 14.82
N GLY A 150 24.87 24.19 13.78
CA GLY A 150 25.67 25.42 13.71
C GLY A 150 25.30 26.44 14.81
N LYS A 151 24.00 26.62 15.07
CA LYS A 151 23.52 27.49 16.17
C LYS A 151 23.98 26.99 17.54
N ILE A 152 23.81 25.70 17.82
CA ILE A 152 24.23 25.08 19.07
C ILE A 152 25.75 25.19 19.26
N HIS A 153 26.52 24.92 18.20
CA HIS A 153 27.98 25.06 18.25
C HIS A 153 28.39 26.50 18.59
N THR A 154 27.78 27.48 17.93
CA THR A 154 28.05 28.91 18.18
C THR A 154 27.69 29.32 19.61
N ALA A 155 26.51 28.93 20.10
CA ALA A 155 26.07 29.18 21.47
C ALA A 155 27.03 28.55 22.50
N LYS A 156 27.42 27.29 22.28
CA LYS A 156 28.38 26.57 23.13
C LYS A 156 29.75 27.25 23.15
N THR A 157 30.26 27.68 22.00
CA THR A 157 31.53 28.42 21.91
C THR A 157 31.46 29.74 22.65
N LYS A 158 30.39 30.52 22.46
CA LYS A 158 30.16 31.77 23.18
C LYS A 158 30.10 31.56 24.71
N ALA A 159 29.36 30.55 25.14
CA ALA A 159 29.26 30.17 26.54
C ALA A 159 30.64 29.84 27.13
N THR A 160 31.42 29.02 26.41
CA THR A 160 32.79 28.64 26.79
C THR A 160 33.71 29.86 26.93
N MET A 161 33.63 30.82 26.00
CA MET A 161 34.43 32.05 26.05
C MET A 161 34.10 32.96 27.25
N ILE A 162 32.85 32.97 27.72
CA ILE A 162 32.41 33.75 28.88
C ILE A 162 32.75 33.02 30.20
N GLY A 163 33.14 31.73 30.13
CA GLY A 163 33.37 30.89 31.30
C GLY A 163 32.09 30.37 31.95
N SER A 164 30.92 30.68 31.39
CA SER A 164 29.62 30.15 31.79
C SER A 164 29.20 29.08 30.79
N GLY A 165 29.01 27.83 31.18
CA GLY A 165 28.45 26.80 30.28
C GLY A 165 27.10 27.21 29.66
N MET A 166 26.69 26.52 28.57
CA MET A 166 25.42 26.84 27.90
C MET A 166 24.25 26.72 28.89
N SER A 167 23.42 27.77 28.98
CA SER A 167 22.29 27.80 29.90
C SER A 167 21.24 26.77 29.50
N LYS A 168 20.60 26.12 30.49
CA LYS A 168 19.48 25.21 30.26
C LYS A 168 18.34 25.87 29.48
N HIS A 169 18.06 27.14 29.76
CA HIS A 169 17.02 27.88 29.04
C HIS A 169 17.36 28.05 27.56
N GLU A 170 18.61 28.40 27.25
CA GLU A 170 19.09 28.54 25.87
C GLU A 170 19.05 27.21 25.11
N ALA A 171 19.46 26.12 25.77
CA ALA A 171 19.39 24.77 25.22
C ALA A 171 17.95 24.38 24.85
N ASN A 172 17.01 24.60 25.78
CA ASN A 172 15.59 24.32 25.56
C ASN A 172 15.02 25.17 24.42
N MET A 173 15.32 26.48 24.39
CA MET A 173 14.86 27.38 23.33
C MET A 173 15.35 26.93 21.94
N LEU A 174 16.60 26.49 21.82
CA LEU A 174 17.14 25.97 20.56
C LEU A 174 16.47 24.66 20.14
N SER A 175 16.18 23.77 21.10
CA SER A 175 15.44 22.53 20.85
C SER A 175 14.01 22.81 20.38
N ASP A 176 13.28 23.66 21.10
CA ASP A 176 11.89 24.01 20.77
C ASP A 176 11.81 24.67 19.38
N ALA A 177 12.77 25.53 19.05
CA ALA A 177 12.86 26.17 17.74
C ALA A 177 13.14 25.15 16.62
N PHE A 178 14.05 24.19 16.86
CA PHE A 178 14.32 23.10 15.91
C PHE A 178 13.07 22.26 15.66
N ASP A 179 12.41 21.81 16.73
CA ASP A 179 11.21 20.97 16.62
C ASP A 179 10.07 21.70 15.90
N LYS A 180 9.88 23.00 16.19
CA LYS A 180 8.89 23.83 15.51
C LYS A 180 9.21 23.99 14.02
N GLU A 181 10.47 24.22 13.67
CA GLU A 181 10.88 24.37 12.27
C GLU A 181 10.75 23.05 11.50
N LEU A 182 11.09 21.91 12.11
CA LEU A 182 10.95 20.59 11.51
C LEU A 182 9.47 20.24 11.27
N LYS A 183 8.60 20.44 12.26
CA LYS A 183 7.14 20.23 12.11
C LYS A 183 6.55 21.12 11.02
N ARG A 184 7.01 22.37 10.96
CA ARG A 184 6.59 23.31 9.93
C ARG A 184 7.02 22.85 8.53
N PHE A 185 8.26 22.39 8.39
CA PHE A 185 8.76 21.82 7.14
C PHE A 185 7.92 20.61 6.71
N ASP A 186 7.63 19.68 7.63
CA ASP A 186 6.83 18.50 7.30
C ASP A 186 5.41 18.88 6.84
N ALA A 187 4.76 19.79 7.56
CA ALA A 187 3.39 20.20 7.25
C ALA A 187 3.28 21.08 5.99
N GLU A 188 4.17 22.05 5.81
CA GLU A 188 4.06 23.05 4.74
C GLU A 188 4.79 22.62 3.46
N ARG A 189 5.77 21.72 3.55
CA ARG A 189 6.64 21.35 2.41
C ARG A 189 6.54 19.89 2.02
N VAL A 190 6.70 18.96 2.97
CA VAL A 190 6.74 17.51 2.68
C VAL A 190 5.37 17.01 2.25
N LEU A 191 4.34 17.21 3.07
CA LEU A 191 2.99 16.67 2.79
C LEU A 191 2.43 17.18 1.45
N PRO A 192 2.44 18.49 1.14
CA PRO A 192 1.88 18.97 -0.13
C PRO A 192 2.66 18.49 -1.36
N ALA A 193 3.99 18.38 -1.25
CA ALA A 193 4.81 17.87 -2.34
C ALA A 193 4.55 16.38 -2.60
N TRP A 194 4.37 15.60 -1.54
CA TRP A 194 4.07 14.18 -1.62
C TRP A 194 2.67 13.94 -2.20
N ASP A 195 1.67 14.69 -1.75
CA ASP A 195 0.30 14.64 -2.29
C ASP A 195 0.27 15.01 -3.78
N GLY A 196 1.01 16.05 -4.17
CA GLY A 196 1.15 16.47 -5.57
C GLY A 196 1.77 15.38 -6.44
N LEU A 197 2.85 14.73 -5.97
CA LEU A 197 3.48 13.62 -6.67
C LEU A 197 2.53 12.44 -6.82
N ILE A 198 1.83 12.04 -5.75
CA ILE A 198 0.87 10.92 -5.80
C ILE A 198 -0.23 11.21 -6.83
N LEU A 199 -0.76 12.45 -6.86
CA LEU A 199 -1.77 12.84 -7.83
C LEU A 199 -1.26 12.72 -9.28
N GLN A 200 -0.05 13.22 -9.55
CA GLN A 200 0.59 13.11 -10.86
C GLN A 200 0.82 11.64 -11.26
N GLN A 201 1.28 10.80 -10.34
CA GLN A 201 1.48 9.36 -10.59
C GLN A 201 0.16 8.65 -10.88
N GLN A 202 -0.90 8.94 -10.11
CA GLN A 202 -2.24 8.39 -10.35
C GLN A 202 -2.77 8.79 -11.72
N GLU A 203 -2.62 10.06 -12.12
CA GLU A 203 -3.02 10.54 -13.44
C GLU A 203 -2.24 9.85 -14.57
N ALA A 204 -0.91 9.74 -14.44
CA ALA A 204 -0.07 9.07 -15.41
C ALA A 204 -0.44 7.59 -15.59
N LEU A 205 -0.68 6.86 -14.49
CA LEU A 205 -1.10 5.47 -14.53
C LEU A 205 -2.52 5.31 -15.07
N SER A 206 -3.43 6.20 -14.70
CA SER A 206 -4.80 6.24 -15.24
C SER A 206 -4.79 6.42 -16.76
N LYS A 207 -3.95 7.34 -17.28
CA LYS A 207 -3.76 7.59 -18.71
C LYS A 207 -3.20 6.38 -19.46
N MET A 208 -2.41 5.54 -18.78
CA MET A 208 -1.92 4.28 -19.33
C MET A 208 -2.92 3.13 -19.22
N GLY A 209 -4.12 3.38 -18.70
CA GLY A 209 -5.19 2.39 -18.58
C GLY A 209 -5.01 1.45 -17.39
N VAL A 210 -4.17 1.79 -16.41
CA VAL A 210 -4.01 0.98 -15.20
C VAL A 210 -5.33 1.00 -14.42
N PRO A 211 -5.92 -0.18 -14.13
CA PRO A 211 -7.16 -0.28 -13.36
C PRO A 211 -7.05 0.40 -11.99
N THR A 212 -8.18 0.86 -11.47
CA THR A 212 -8.33 1.44 -10.12
C THR A 212 -7.48 2.67 -9.79
N MET A 213 -6.64 3.16 -10.70
CA MET A 213 -5.83 4.37 -10.52
C MET A 213 -6.65 5.63 -10.81
N PHE A 214 -7.19 6.23 -9.76
CA PHE A 214 -7.93 7.49 -9.80
C PHE A 214 -7.82 8.24 -8.47
N PRO A 215 -7.94 9.58 -8.44
CA PRO A 215 -7.95 10.34 -7.20
C PRO A 215 -9.12 9.90 -6.31
N THR A 216 -8.81 9.42 -5.09
CA THR A 216 -9.82 8.95 -4.15
C THR A 216 -9.49 9.34 -2.71
N ALA A 217 -10.55 9.69 -1.97
CA ALA A 217 -10.51 9.93 -0.53
C ALA A 217 -10.96 8.69 0.27
N LEU A 218 -11.48 7.65 -0.39
CA LEU A 218 -12.01 6.46 0.27
C LEU A 218 -10.89 5.48 0.62
N SER A 219 -10.82 5.06 1.89
CA SER A 219 -9.79 4.13 2.37
C SER A 219 -9.82 2.80 1.62
N SER A 220 -11.02 2.27 1.34
CA SER A 220 -11.21 1.00 0.63
C SER A 220 -10.62 1.00 -0.78
N ASP A 221 -10.65 2.13 -1.47
CA ASP A 221 -10.07 2.24 -2.82
C ASP A 221 -8.57 2.46 -2.75
N ARG A 222 -8.07 3.20 -1.74
CA ARG A 222 -6.63 3.33 -1.48
C ARG A 222 -5.97 1.99 -1.19
N GLU A 223 -6.63 1.11 -0.44
CA GLU A 223 -6.12 -0.24 -0.19
C GLU A 223 -6.00 -1.06 -1.49
N LYS A 224 -6.98 -0.95 -2.39
CA LYS A 224 -6.90 -1.61 -3.71
C LYS A 224 -5.76 -1.03 -4.54
N GLN A 225 -5.64 0.30 -4.59
CA GLN A 225 -4.55 1.00 -5.30
C GLN A 225 -3.18 0.58 -4.75
N GLN A 226 -3.04 0.46 -3.43
CA GLN A 226 -1.79 0.03 -2.80
C GLN A 226 -1.40 -1.39 -3.22
N LYS A 227 -2.35 -2.32 -3.28
CA LYS A 227 -2.08 -3.68 -3.79
C LYS A 227 -1.63 -3.69 -5.25
N ILE A 228 -2.22 -2.82 -6.08
CA ILE A 228 -1.82 -2.66 -7.48
C ILE A 228 -0.40 -2.08 -7.57
N ILE A 229 -0.11 -1.02 -6.81
CA ILE A 229 1.23 -0.40 -6.76
C ILE A 229 2.29 -1.40 -6.31
N GLN A 230 2.02 -2.27 -5.32
CA GLN A 230 2.96 -3.32 -4.90
C GLN A 230 3.32 -4.28 -6.04
N ILE A 231 2.35 -4.64 -6.88
CA ILE A 231 2.60 -5.48 -8.06
C ILE A 231 3.47 -4.72 -9.07
N LEU A 232 3.15 -3.45 -9.33
CA LEU A 232 3.89 -2.62 -10.27
C LEU A 232 5.35 -2.41 -9.82
N ASP A 233 5.59 -2.20 -8.53
CA ASP A 233 6.93 -2.08 -7.96
C ASP A 233 7.75 -3.37 -8.15
N GLY A 234 7.11 -4.53 -7.97
CA GLY A 234 7.71 -5.84 -8.25
C GLY A 234 8.09 -6.03 -9.72
N LEU A 235 7.34 -5.46 -10.66
CA LEU A 235 7.65 -5.51 -12.10
C LEU A 235 8.82 -4.59 -12.49
N THR A 236 9.00 -3.48 -11.78
CA THR A 236 10.11 -2.54 -12.05
C THR A 236 11.42 -2.92 -11.37
N SER A 237 11.36 -3.76 -10.33
CA SER A 237 12.52 -4.16 -9.53
C SER A 237 13.28 -5.36 -10.09
N SER A 238 12.75 -6.01 -11.13
CA SER A 238 13.35 -7.17 -11.81
C SER A 238 14.20 -6.75 -13.01
#